data_AF-A0A521W398-F1
#
_entry.id   AF-A0A521W398-F1
#
_cell.length_a   1.000
_cell.length_b   1.000
_cell.length_c   1.000
_cell.angle_alpha   90.00
_cell.angle_beta   90.00
_cell.angle_gamma   90.00
#
_symmetry.space_group_name_H-M   'P 1'
#
loop_
_entity.id
_entity.type
_entity.pdbx_description
1 polymer ?
#
loop_
_entity_poly.entity_id
_entity_poly.type
_entity_poly.pdbx_seq_one_letter_code
_entity_poly.pdbx_strand_id
1 'polypeptide(L)'
;MLTLRWILGSIIVLVGGGFVALSIVAGGFRRSFGASSIHPLLTLLPLVAMVLLLAALMFPAKKLLLHAAALAAVALVVFCIWQLVSESATVLWWALLYLGGWLVFYWLATASLTATIRPAARSVS
;
A
#
# COMPACT_ATOMS: atom_id res chain seq x y z
N MET A 1 -15.95 5.79 8.08
CA MET A 1 -14.51 5.46 7.87
C MET A 1 -14.16 4.01 8.19
N LEU A 2 -14.78 3.38 9.20
CA LEU A 2 -14.45 2.01 9.59
C LEU A 2 -14.61 0.98 8.45
N THR A 3 -15.70 1.03 7.68
CA THR A 3 -15.94 0.11 6.56
C THR A 3 -14.89 0.22 5.45
N LEU A 4 -14.57 1.44 5.00
CA LEU A 4 -13.52 1.68 4.00
C LEU A 4 -12.16 1.13 4.47
N ARG A 5 -11.86 1.32 5.76
CA ARG A 5 -10.66 0.78 6.39
C ARG A 5 -10.60 -0.74 6.24
N TRP A 6 -11.65 -1.45 6.62
CA TRP A 6 -11.68 -2.92 6.50
C TRP A 6 -11.60 -3.41 5.06
N ILE A 7 -12.27 -2.75 4.12
CA ILE A 7 -12.19 -3.08 2.69
C ILE A 7 -10.74 -2.98 2.21
N LEU A 8 -10.09 -1.83 2.45
CA LEU A 8 -8.69 -1.62 2.06
C LEU A 8 -7.77 -2.61 2.76
N GLY A 9 -7.93 -2.84 4.06
CA GLY A 9 -7.14 -3.80 4.83
C GLY A 9 -7.23 -5.23 4.30
N SER A 10 -8.44 -5.70 3.98
CA SER A 10 -8.65 -7.03 3.39
C SER A 10 -7.98 -7.16 2.03
N ILE A 11 -8.07 -6.13 1.18
CA ILE A 11 -7.40 -6.12 -0.13
C ILE A 11 -5.88 -6.16 0.03
N ILE A 12 -5.31 -5.38 0.95
CA ILE A 12 -3.86 -5.40 1.25
C ILE A 12 -3.39 -6.80 1.61
N VAL A 13 -4.10 -7.45 2.54
CA VAL A 13 -3.71 -8.78 3.04
C VAL A 13 -3.85 -9.83 1.95
N LEU A 14 -4.96 -9.84 1.20
CA LEU A 14 -5.19 -10.82 0.15
C LEU A 14 -4.20 -10.67 -1.01
N VAL A 15 -4.03 -9.45 -1.51
CA VAL A 15 -3.16 -9.19 -2.67
C VAL A 15 -1.70 -9.29 -2.30
N GLY A 16 -1.28 -8.65 -1.21
CA GLY A 16 0.12 -8.68 -0.77
C GLY A 16 0.55 -10.05 -0.23
N GLY A 17 -0.30 -10.70 0.57
CA GLY A 17 -0.07 -12.06 1.03
C GLY A 17 -0.06 -13.08 -0.12
N GLY A 18 -1.02 -12.95 -1.06
CA GLY A 18 -1.07 -13.76 -2.26
C GLY A 18 0.16 -13.58 -3.15
N PHE A 19 0.64 -12.34 -3.32
CA PHE A 19 1.86 -12.06 -4.08
C PHE A 19 3.10 -12.75 -3.49
N VAL A 20 3.27 -12.72 -2.16
CA VAL A 20 4.40 -13.39 -1.51
C VAL A 20 4.30 -14.91 -1.64
N ALA A 21 3.11 -15.48 -1.42
CA ALA A 21 2.88 -16.91 -1.61
C ALA A 21 3.20 -17.34 -3.04
N LEU A 22 2.69 -16.61 -4.04
CA LEU A 22 2.97 -16.86 -5.46
C LEU A 22 4.46 -16.70 -5.79
N SER A 23 5.14 -15.69 -5.23
CA SER A 23 6.58 -15.49 -5.43
C SER A 23 7.40 -16.66 -4.89
N ILE A 24 7.04 -17.19 -3.72
CA ILE A 24 7.72 -18.36 -3.13
C ILE A 24 7.50 -19.60 -4.00
N VAL A 25 6.25 -19.87 -4.39
CA VAL A 25 5.89 -21.02 -5.24
C VAL A 25 6.58 -20.92 -6.61
N ALA A 26 6.54 -19.76 -7.26
CA ALA A 26 7.19 -19.52 -8.53
C ALA A 26 8.72 -19.68 -8.44
N GLY A 27 9.32 -19.21 -7.35
CA GLY A 27 10.75 -19.41 -7.08
C GLY A 27 11.12 -20.88 -6.87
N GLY A 28 10.25 -21.67 -6.22
CA GLY A 28 10.38 -23.12 -6.13
C GLY A 28 10.33 -23.78 -7.51
N PHE A 29 9.31 -23.45 -8.30
CA PHE A 29 9.12 -23.99 -9.64
C PHE A 29 10.29 -23.68 -10.57
N ARG A 30 10.77 -22.42 -10.63
CA ARG A 30 11.91 -22.03 -11.48
C ARG A 30 13.18 -22.84 -11.16
N ARG A 31 13.46 -23.06 -9.87
CA ARG A 31 14.61 -23.87 -9.44
C ARG A 31 14.52 -25.32 -9.92
N SER A 32 13.32 -25.89 -9.98
CA SER A 32 13.11 -27.25 -10.52
C SER A 32 13.46 -27.40 -12.00
N PHE A 33 13.49 -26.30 -12.77
CA PHE A 33 13.91 -26.28 -14.18
C PHE A 33 15.32 -25.72 -14.39
N GLY A 34 16.12 -25.56 -13.32
CA GLY A 34 17.47 -24.99 -13.41
C GLY A 34 17.52 -23.49 -13.74
N ALA A 35 16.38 -22.79 -13.70
CA ALA A 35 16.34 -21.35 -13.91
C ALA A 35 16.80 -20.60 -12.65
N SER A 36 17.36 -19.41 -12.84
CA SER A 36 17.76 -18.52 -11.74
C SER A 36 16.57 -18.16 -10.84
N SER A 37 16.85 -17.96 -9.55
CA SER A 37 15.83 -17.58 -8.56
C SER A 37 15.30 -16.17 -8.83
N ILE A 38 14.08 -15.89 -8.35
CA ILE A 38 13.52 -14.55 -8.35
C ILE A 38 14.39 -13.65 -7.45
N HIS A 39 14.70 -12.44 -7.92
CA HIS A 39 15.52 -11.50 -7.18
C HIS A 39 14.80 -11.10 -5.86
N PRO A 40 15.41 -11.26 -4.68
CA PRO A 40 14.73 -11.07 -3.41
C PRO A 40 14.14 -9.67 -3.23
N LEU A 41 14.79 -8.63 -3.77
CA LEU A 41 14.26 -7.26 -3.76
C LEU A 41 12.88 -7.13 -4.41
N LEU A 42 12.60 -7.88 -5.48
CA LEU A 42 11.30 -7.83 -6.15
C LEU A 42 10.18 -8.41 -5.28
N THR A 43 10.50 -9.27 -4.32
CA THR A 43 9.55 -9.81 -3.35
C THR A 43 9.46 -8.96 -2.08
N LEU A 44 10.59 -8.41 -1.63
CA LEU A 44 10.66 -7.62 -0.41
C LEU A 44 10.05 -6.22 -0.56
N LEU A 45 10.27 -5.54 -1.68
CA LEU A 45 9.80 -4.16 -1.86
C LEU A 45 8.26 -4.04 -1.77
N PRO A 46 7.47 -4.90 -2.44
CA PRO A 46 6.01 -4.89 -2.32
C PRO A 46 5.55 -5.28 -0.92
N LEU A 47 6.26 -6.19 -0.25
CA LEU A 47 5.95 -6.61 1.12
C LEU A 47 6.16 -5.48 2.13
N VAL A 48 7.28 -4.75 2.02
CA VAL A 48 7.54 -3.58 2.87
C VAL A 48 6.46 -2.53 2.68
N ALA A 49 6.08 -2.25 1.42
CA ALA A 49 5.00 -1.31 1.15
C ALA A 49 3.64 -1.80 1.68
N MET A 50 3.34 -3.10 1.54
CA MET A 50 2.14 -3.72 2.11
C MET A 50 2.06 -3.51 3.63
N VAL A 51 3.15 -3.83 4.35
CA VAL A 51 3.22 -3.68 5.81
C VAL A 51 3.04 -2.21 6.20
N LEU A 52 3.68 -1.28 5.49
CA LEU A 52 3.59 0.14 5.76
C LEU A 52 2.17 0.69 5.56
N LEU A 53 1.53 0.32 4.45
CA LEU A 53 0.14 0.70 4.14
C LEU A 53 -0.84 0.12 5.16
N LEU A 54 -0.64 -1.13 5.57
CA LEU A 54 -1.47 -1.78 6.59
C LEU A 54 -1.29 -1.13 7.97
N ALA A 55 -0.04 -0.85 8.36
CA ALA A 55 0.27 -0.20 9.62
C ALA A 55 -0.37 1.20 9.71
N ALA A 56 -0.24 2.00 8.65
CA ALA A 56 -0.88 3.31 8.57
C ALA A 56 -2.41 3.24 8.64
N LEU A 57 -2.98 2.17 8.10
CA LEU A 57 -4.41 1.90 8.13
C LEU A 57 -4.90 1.46 9.53
N MET A 58 -4.11 0.67 10.26
CA MET A 58 -4.42 0.26 11.64
C MET A 58 -4.26 1.39 12.65
N PHE A 59 -3.27 2.27 12.46
CA PHE A 59 -2.92 3.36 13.37
C PHE A 59 -3.06 4.74 12.72
N PRO A 60 -4.27 5.14 12.27
CA PRO A 60 -4.46 6.40 11.56
C PRO A 60 -4.16 7.62 12.43
N ALA A 61 -4.11 7.49 13.76
CA ALA A 61 -3.75 8.59 14.66
C ALA A 61 -2.28 9.05 14.53
N LYS A 62 -1.40 8.23 13.94
CA LYS A 62 0.03 8.52 13.81
C LYS A 62 0.31 9.24 12.49
N LYS A 63 0.36 10.58 12.52
CA LYS A 63 0.58 11.43 11.32
C LYS A 63 1.82 11.04 10.52
N LEU A 64 2.95 10.82 11.20
CA LEU A 64 4.21 10.47 10.54
C LEU A 64 4.09 9.15 9.76
N LEU A 65 3.40 8.15 10.33
CA LEU A 65 3.15 6.87 9.68
C LEU A 65 2.25 7.02 8.45
N LEU A 66 1.20 7.85 8.55
CA LEU A 66 0.33 8.16 7.40
C LEU A 66 1.10 8.82 6.25
N HIS A 67 1.98 9.78 6.54
CA HIS A 67 2.78 10.44 5.51
C HIS A 67 3.82 9.51 4.89
N ALA A 68 4.52 8.71 5.71
CA ALA A 68 5.47 7.72 5.21
C ALA A 68 4.78 6.71 4.28
N ALA A 69 3.61 6.22 4.68
CA ALA A 69 2.79 5.32 3.86
C ALA A 69 2.27 5.99 2.58
N ALA A 70 1.90 7.27 2.63
CA ALA A 70 1.51 8.01 1.44
C ALA A 70 2.67 8.19 0.45
N LEU A 71 3.89 8.47 0.93
CA LEU A 71 5.07 8.53 0.07
C LEU A 71 5.35 7.19 -0.61
N ALA A 72 5.24 6.09 0.14
CA ALA A 72 5.38 4.75 -0.44
C ALA A 72 4.28 4.45 -1.47
N ALA A 73 3.03 4.84 -1.19
CA ALA A 73 1.92 4.70 -2.14
C ALA A 73 2.17 5.47 -3.43
N VAL A 74 2.68 6.71 -3.35
CA VAL A 74 3.03 7.53 -4.53
C VAL A 74 4.15 6.87 -5.34
N ALA A 75 5.21 6.39 -4.67
CA ALA A 75 6.29 5.67 -5.35
C ALA A 75 5.76 4.41 -6.08
N LEU A 76 4.85 3.67 -5.44
CA LEU A 76 4.18 2.51 -6.07
C LEU A 76 3.30 2.91 -7.26
N VAL A 77 2.57 4.02 -7.18
CA VAL A 77 1.78 4.54 -8.31
C VAL A 77 2.70 4.83 -9.50
N VAL A 78 3.80 5.54 -9.28
CA VAL A 78 4.79 5.85 -10.33
C VAL A 78 5.34 4.56 -10.94
N PHE A 79 5.70 3.58 -10.11
CA PHE A 79 6.18 2.28 -10.58
C PHE A 79 5.11 1.52 -11.40
N CYS A 80 3.85 1.52 -10.96
CA CYS A 80 2.77 0.87 -11.70
C CYS A 80 2.52 1.55 -13.06
N ILE A 81 2.55 2.88 -13.11
CA ILE A 81 2.40 3.64 -14.36
C ILE A 81 3.56 3.33 -15.30
N TRP A 82 4.79 3.31 -14.79
CA TRP A 82 5.96 2.93 -15.58
C TRP A 82 5.76 1.55 -16.23
N GLN A 83 5.42 0.53 -15.44
CA GLN A 83 5.20 -0.82 -15.97
C GLN A 83 4.02 -0.92 -16.93
N LEU A 84 2.94 -0.14 -16.73
CA LEU A 84 1.84 -0.07 -17.70
C LEU A 84 2.31 0.45 -19.07
N VAL A 85 3.19 1.45 -19.08
CA VAL A 85 3.75 2.03 -20.30
C VAL A 85 4.78 1.09 -20.94
N SER A 86 5.65 0.47 -20.14
CA SER A 86 6.75 -0.36 -20.63
C SER A 86 6.31 -1.75 -21.07
N GLU A 87 5.37 -2.38 -20.37
CA GLU A 87 5.01 -3.79 -20.56
C GLU A 87 3.52 -4.02 -20.86
N SER A 88 2.71 -2.97 -20.98
CA SER A 88 1.25 -3.06 -21.21
C SER A 88 0.51 -3.95 -20.19
N ALA A 89 1.02 -4.00 -18.96
CA ALA A 89 0.53 -4.88 -17.91
C ALA A 89 -0.85 -4.43 -17.36
N THR A 90 -1.92 -4.79 -18.08
CA THR A 90 -3.32 -4.37 -17.81
C THR A 90 -3.81 -4.65 -16.38
N VAL A 91 -3.27 -5.67 -15.72
CA VAL A 91 -3.56 -5.98 -14.30
C VAL A 91 -3.22 -4.82 -13.35
N LEU A 92 -2.26 -3.97 -13.70
CA LEU A 92 -1.81 -2.86 -12.84
C LEU A 92 -2.84 -1.73 -12.71
N TRP A 93 -3.86 -1.66 -13.58
CA TRP A 93 -4.98 -0.72 -13.39
C TRP A 93 -5.71 -0.95 -12.07
N TRP A 94 -5.86 -2.20 -11.65
CA TRP A 94 -6.47 -2.55 -10.37
C TRP A 94 -5.62 -2.08 -9.18
N ALA A 95 -4.29 -2.17 -9.30
CA ALA A 95 -3.37 -1.64 -8.31
C ALA A 95 -3.47 -0.12 -8.20
N LEU A 96 -3.58 0.59 -9.33
CA LEU A 96 -3.78 2.04 -9.35
C LEU A 96 -5.12 2.46 -8.71
N LEU A 97 -6.22 1.77 -9.03
CA LEU A 97 -7.52 2.02 -8.42
C LEU A 97 -7.48 1.80 -6.90
N TYR A 98 -6.85 0.72 -6.47
CA TYR A 98 -6.65 0.41 -5.06
C TYR A 98 -5.83 1.50 -4.35
N LEU A 99 -4.68 1.91 -4.92
CA LEU A 99 -3.84 2.98 -4.37
C LEU A 99 -4.58 4.32 -4.34
N GLY A 100 -5.41 4.62 -5.34
CA GLY A 100 -6.30 5.78 -5.34
C GLY A 100 -7.28 5.74 -4.16
N GLY A 101 -7.95 4.60 -3.94
CA GLY A 101 -8.82 4.41 -2.77
C GLY A 101 -8.09 4.56 -1.44
N TRP A 102 -6.84 4.09 -1.36
CA TRP A 102 -5.99 4.28 -0.18
C TRP A 102 -5.61 5.74 0.04
N LEU A 103 -5.26 6.48 -1.01
CA LEU A 103 -4.95 7.93 -0.93
C LEU A 103 -6.18 8.75 -0.50
N VAL A 104 -7.39 8.37 -0.93
CA VAL A 104 -8.64 8.94 -0.42
C VAL A 104 -8.78 8.68 1.08
N PHE A 105 -8.51 7.46 1.56
CA PHE A 105 -8.50 7.16 2.99
C PHE A 105 -7.48 8.03 3.75
N TYR A 106 -6.26 8.18 3.24
CA TYR A 106 -5.24 9.04 3.82
C TYR A 106 -5.71 10.50 3.94
N TRP A 107 -6.35 11.04 2.90
CA TRP A 107 -6.87 12.40 2.92
C TRP A 107 -7.96 12.59 3.98
N LEU A 108 -8.89 11.64 4.06
CA LEU A 108 -9.95 11.65 5.08
C LEU A 108 -9.39 11.53 6.50
N ALA A 109 -8.40 10.64 6.71
CA ALA A 109 -7.77 10.44 8.01
C ALA A 109 -7.00 11.68 8.47
N THR A 110 -6.22 12.31 7.58
CA THR A 110 -5.47 13.55 7.90
C THR A 110 -6.39 14.75 8.16
N ALA A 111 -7.48 14.89 7.41
CA ALA A 111 -8.49 15.92 7.64
C ALA A 111 -9.13 15.80 9.04
N SER A 112 -9.51 14.58 9.44
CA SER A 112 -10.11 14.32 10.75
C SER A 112 -9.19 14.66 11.93
N LEU A 113 -7.89 14.37 11.80
CA LEU A 113 -6.88 14.73 12.80
C LEU A 113 -6.69 16.24 12.93
N THR A 114 -6.84 16.98 11.84
CA THR A 114 -6.68 18.43 11.83
C THR A 114 -7.88 19.12 12.49
N ALA A 115 -9.10 18.60 12.27
CA ALA A 115 -10.32 19.11 12.89
C ALA A 115 -10.32 18.95 14.42
N THR A 116 -9.69 17.89 14.95
CA THR A 116 -9.65 17.61 16.39
C THR A 116 -8.73 18.56 17.18
N ILE A 117 -7.68 19.09 16.56
CA ILE A 117 -6.70 19.97 17.23
C ILE A 117 -7.17 21.43 17.29
N ARG A 118 -7.97 21.87 16.31
CA ARG A 118 -8.45 23.26 16.18
C ARG A 118 -9.34 23.79 17.32
N PRO A 119 -10.29 23.02 17.92
CA PRO A 119 -11.16 23.55 18.97
C PRO A 119 -10.44 23.75 20.31
N ALA A 120 -9.39 22.99 20.62
CA ALA A 120 -8.66 23.13 21.89
C ALA A 120 -7.98 24.52 22.03
N ALA A 121 -7.50 25.10 20.92
CA ALA A 121 -6.82 26.39 20.91
C ALA A 121 -7.73 27.61 21.11
N ARG A 122 -9.06 27.47 20.97
CA ARG A 122 -10.03 28.59 21.13
C ARG A 122 -10.61 28.72 22.54
N SER A 123 -10.30 27.79 23.45
CA SER A 123 -10.83 27.80 24.83
C SER A 123 -9.89 28.42 25.87
N VAL A 124 -8.72 28.93 25.44
CA VAL A 124 -7.67 29.49 26.32
C VAL A 124 -7.48 30.99 26.10
N SER A 125 -8.50 31.68 25.58
CA SER A 125 -8.49 33.15 25.41
C SER A 125 -9.57 33.81 26.25
#